data_AF-A0A1E1M0F8-F1
#
_entry.id   AF-A0A1E1M0F8-F1
#
_cell.length_a   1.000
_cell.length_b   1.000
_cell.length_c   1.000
_cell.angle_alpha   90.00
_cell.angle_beta   90.00
_cell.angle_gamma   90.00
#
_symmetry.space_group_name_H-M   'P 1'
#
loop_
_entity.id
_entity.type
_entity.pdbx_description
1 polymer ?
#
loop_
_entity_poly.entity_id
_entity_poly.type
_entity_poly.pdbx_seq_one_letter_code
_entity_poly.pdbx_strand_id
1 'polypeptide(L)'
;MFIMEDDADWDIRLLAQLTEFAKGVRSLSGIRPSDAQHSPYGDDWEIFWPGHFHKAEAPVCIFGYAVSYRGAQEIIMGLGVKAGANLPIDNGMACLCRDGYLNMKCYSVEPQLFQHHRPAGSVNMDSDINVGHSDAIRERVVTDLIILSARLSIEQLITGSKTYIMQW
;
A
#
# COMPACT_ATOMS: atom_id res chain seq x y z
N MET A 1 11.24 -1.73 -6.89
CA MET A 1 10.07 -1.60 -7.78
C MET A 1 8.87 -1.21 -6.93
N PHE A 2 8.01 -0.30 -7.38
CA PHE A 2 6.79 0.07 -6.68
C PHE A 2 5.58 -0.41 -7.50
N ILE A 3 4.61 -1.04 -6.84
CA ILE A 3 3.41 -1.64 -7.41
C ILE A 3 2.22 -1.11 -6.64
N MET A 4 1.13 -0.84 -7.35
CA MET A 4 -0.16 -0.43 -6.78
C MET A 4 -1.26 -1.25 -7.41
N GLU A 5 -2.33 -1.45 -6.64
CA GLU A 5 -3.60 -2.00 -7.11
C GLU A 5 -4.31 -0.98 -8.02
N ASP A 6 -5.16 -1.44 -8.93
CA ASP A 6 -5.87 -0.59 -9.89
C ASP A 6 -6.99 0.23 -9.26
N ASP A 7 -7.55 -0.25 -8.14
CA ASP A 7 -8.52 0.47 -7.33
C ASP A 7 -7.89 1.33 -6.23
N ALA A 8 -6.56 1.41 -6.14
CA ALA A 8 -5.89 2.22 -5.13
C ALA A 8 -6.02 3.73 -5.40
N ASP A 9 -6.06 4.50 -4.32
CA ASP A 9 -6.01 5.95 -4.32
C ASP A 9 -5.16 6.47 -3.16
N TRP A 10 -4.71 7.71 -3.26
CA TRP A 10 -3.75 8.33 -2.35
C TRP A 10 -4.09 9.79 -2.12
N ASP A 11 -3.53 10.37 -1.05
CA ASP A 11 -3.65 11.81 -0.81
C ASP A 11 -2.76 12.59 -1.80
N ILE A 12 -3.24 13.71 -2.35
CA ILE A 12 -2.43 14.56 -3.26
C ILE A 12 -1.09 15.02 -2.66
N ARG A 13 -0.95 14.96 -1.34
CA ARG A 13 0.27 15.30 -0.59
C ARG A 13 1.22 14.10 -0.41
N LEU A 14 0.98 12.98 -1.10
CA LEU A 14 1.73 11.72 -0.97
C LEU A 14 3.25 11.91 -0.93
N LEU A 15 3.82 12.78 -1.78
CA LEU A 15 5.27 13.02 -1.83
C LEU A 15 5.85 13.57 -0.50
N ALA A 16 5.09 14.42 0.19
CA ALA A 16 5.50 14.92 1.49
C ALA A 16 5.44 13.81 2.55
N GLN A 17 4.41 12.97 2.51
CA GLN A 17 4.25 11.83 3.42
C GLN A 17 5.37 10.79 3.22
N LEU A 18 5.72 10.49 1.96
CA LEU A 18 6.81 9.58 1.61
C LEU A 18 8.18 10.07 2.10
N THR A 19 8.39 11.39 2.16
CA THR A 19 9.63 11.97 2.69
C THR A 19 9.77 11.69 4.19
N GLU A 20 8.69 11.85 4.96
CA GLU A 20 8.71 11.51 6.40
C GLU A 20 8.82 10.01 6.62
N PHE A 21 8.17 9.20 5.79
CA PHE A 21 8.33 7.75 5.82
C PHE A 21 9.78 7.32 5.60
N ALA A 22 10.46 7.88 4.59
CA ALA A 22 11.86 7.58 4.30
C ALA A 22 12.78 7.83 5.50
N LYS A 23 12.55 8.92 6.25
CA LYS A 23 13.29 9.20 7.50
C LYS A 23 13.03 8.12 8.55
N GLY A 24 11.77 7.71 8.71
CA GLY A 24 11.36 6.64 9.63
C GLY A 24 12.05 5.32 9.32
N VAL A 25 12.01 4.86 8.05
CA VAL A 25 12.65 3.61 7.63
C VAL A 25 14.15 3.64 7.92
N ARG A 26 14.85 4.72 7.54
CA ARG A 26 16.30 4.83 7.79
C ARG A 26 16.65 4.74 9.27
N SER A 27 15.82 5.35 10.13
CA SER A 27 16.00 5.28 11.57
C SER A 27 15.80 3.85 12.12
N LEU A 28 14.83 3.10 11.59
CA LEU A 28 14.57 1.72 12.00
C LEU A 28 15.63 0.74 11.49
N SER A 29 16.13 0.96 10.28
CA SER A 29 17.19 0.13 9.68
C SER A 29 18.58 0.42 10.23
N GLY A 30 18.74 1.39 11.15
CA GLY A 30 20.03 1.74 11.74
C GLY A 30 21.05 2.33 10.75
N ILE A 31 20.59 2.81 9.60
CA ILE A 31 21.43 3.38 8.55
C ILE A 31 21.96 4.73 9.02
N ARG A 32 23.29 4.90 9.06
CA ARG A 32 23.87 6.18 9.49
C ARG A 32 23.67 7.23 8.39
N PRO A 33 23.55 8.52 8.74
CA PRO A 33 23.43 9.57 7.73
C PRO A 33 24.59 9.63 6.72
N SER A 34 25.78 9.16 7.13
CA SER A 34 26.98 9.10 6.29
C SER A 34 27.03 7.91 5.33
N ASP A 35 26.20 6.89 5.56
CA ASP A 35 26.21 5.69 4.73
C ASP A 35 25.53 6.01 3.40
N ALA A 36 26.24 5.84 2.29
CA ALA A 36 25.69 6.02 0.95
C ALA A 36 24.62 4.96 0.70
N GLN A 37 23.44 5.39 0.26
CA GLN A 37 22.32 4.50 -0.09
C GLN A 37 21.85 4.86 -1.50
N HIS A 38 21.48 3.84 -2.29
CA HIS A 38 20.94 4.02 -3.63
C HIS A 38 19.48 4.49 -3.59
N SER A 39 18.73 4.07 -2.57
CA SER A 39 17.34 4.47 -2.34
C SER A 39 17.20 5.45 -1.16
N PRO A 40 16.27 6.43 -1.24
CA PRO A 40 16.00 7.35 -0.13
C PRO A 40 15.46 6.65 1.12
N TYR A 41 14.94 5.43 0.97
CA TYR A 41 14.43 4.59 2.05
C TYR A 41 15.48 3.63 2.62
N GLY A 42 16.74 3.69 2.15
CA GLY A 42 17.77 2.68 2.42
C GLY A 42 17.75 1.54 1.40
N ASP A 43 18.68 0.59 1.52
CA ASP A 43 18.84 -0.55 0.60
C ASP A 43 18.69 -1.92 1.28
N ASP A 44 18.42 -1.93 2.59
CA ASP A 44 18.39 -3.13 3.46
C ASP A 44 16.95 -3.55 3.82
N TRP A 45 16.02 -3.42 2.87
CA TRP A 45 14.62 -3.81 3.03
C TRP A 45 14.18 -4.72 1.88
N GLU A 46 13.23 -5.60 2.15
CA GLU A 46 12.67 -6.52 1.16
C GLU A 46 11.29 -6.07 0.67
N ILE A 47 10.41 -5.65 1.59
CA ILE A 47 9.06 -5.16 1.28
C ILE A 47 8.76 -3.86 2.03
N PHE A 48 8.17 -2.90 1.32
CA PHE A 48 7.49 -1.75 1.89
C PHE A 48 6.01 -1.78 1.62
N TRP A 49 5.22 -1.46 2.62
CA TRP A 49 3.78 -1.58 2.59
C TRP A 49 3.08 -0.28 3.00
N PRO A 50 3.08 0.76 2.14
CA PRO A 50 2.42 2.02 2.42
C PRO A 50 0.89 1.96 2.40
N GLY A 51 0.27 0.87 1.89
CA GLY A 51 -1.18 0.69 1.82
C GLY A 51 -1.78 -0.37 2.75
N HIS A 52 -1.25 -0.59 3.96
CA HIS A 52 -1.76 -1.64 4.87
C HIS A 52 -2.74 -1.12 5.94
N PHE A 53 -3.65 -1.97 6.40
CA PHE A 53 -4.50 -1.79 7.59
C PHE A 53 -4.29 -2.90 8.64
N HIS A 54 -3.58 -2.60 9.74
CA HIS A 54 -3.37 -3.33 11.02
C HIS A 54 -1.92 -3.16 11.55
N LYS A 55 -1.72 -3.36 12.87
CA LYS A 55 -0.41 -3.32 13.54
C LYS A 55 0.56 -4.24 12.77
N ALA A 56 1.78 -3.77 12.53
CA ALA A 56 2.85 -4.26 11.63
C ALA A 56 3.24 -5.78 11.66
N GLU A 57 2.43 -6.65 12.23
CA GLU A 57 2.64 -8.08 12.39
C GLU A 57 1.97 -8.92 11.29
N ALA A 58 0.95 -8.44 10.59
CA ALA A 58 0.35 -9.19 9.47
C ALA A 58 -0.35 -8.28 8.45
N PRO A 59 0.40 -7.77 7.46
CA PRO A 59 -0.19 -6.90 6.48
C PRO A 59 -1.10 -7.60 5.46
N VAL A 60 -2.43 -7.43 5.49
CA VAL A 60 -3.40 -8.22 4.67
C VAL A 60 -3.96 -7.47 3.44
N CYS A 61 -3.66 -6.19 3.18
CA CYS A 61 -4.20 -5.48 2.00
C CYS A 61 -3.06 -4.83 1.21
N ILE A 62 -2.90 -5.11 -0.09
CA ILE A 62 -1.75 -4.67 -0.93
C ILE A 62 -2.03 -3.45 -1.83
N PHE A 63 -2.82 -2.45 -1.39
CA PHE A 63 -3.18 -1.28 -2.22
C PHE A 63 -1.98 -0.58 -2.86
N GLY A 64 -0.85 -0.54 -2.13
CA GLY A 64 0.44 -0.11 -2.66
C GLY A 64 1.57 -0.74 -1.87
N TYR A 65 2.55 -1.30 -2.59
CA TYR A 65 3.75 -1.89 -2.00
C TYR A 65 4.99 -1.69 -2.87
N ALA A 66 6.15 -1.55 -2.23
CA ALA A 66 7.44 -1.60 -2.91
C ALA A 66 8.18 -2.87 -2.54
N VAL A 67 8.94 -3.40 -3.50
CA VAL A 67 9.75 -4.60 -3.29
C VAL A 67 11.16 -4.38 -3.85
N SER A 68 12.17 -4.84 -3.12
CA SER A 68 13.55 -4.89 -3.61
C SER A 68 13.75 -6.09 -4.55
N TYR A 69 14.83 -6.10 -5.33
CA TYR A 69 15.08 -7.23 -6.23
C TYR A 69 15.19 -8.56 -5.47
N ARG A 70 15.91 -8.54 -4.34
CA ARG A 70 16.03 -9.68 -3.44
C ARG A 70 14.69 -10.07 -2.83
N GLY A 71 13.94 -9.09 -2.31
CA GLY A 71 12.60 -9.34 -1.76
C GLY A 71 11.66 -10.01 -2.77
N ALA A 72 11.72 -9.63 -4.05
CA ALA A 72 10.91 -10.25 -5.09
C ALA A 72 11.28 -11.74 -5.32
N GLN A 73 12.58 -12.07 -5.28
CA GLN A 73 13.03 -13.47 -5.36
C GLN A 73 12.55 -14.29 -4.16
N GLU A 74 12.58 -13.70 -2.96
CA GLU A 74 12.13 -14.33 -1.72
C GLU A 74 10.60 -14.55 -1.71
N ILE A 75 9.81 -13.59 -2.20
CA ILE A 75 8.35 -13.74 -2.41
C ILE A 75 8.07 -14.89 -3.37
N ILE A 76 8.72 -14.93 -4.55
CA ILE A 76 8.51 -15.99 -5.54
C ILE A 76 8.86 -17.36 -4.94
N MET A 77 9.96 -17.44 -4.19
CA MET A 77 10.36 -18.68 -3.51
C MET A 77 9.35 -19.08 -2.43
N GLY A 78 8.89 -18.14 -1.62
CA GLY A 78 7.97 -18.40 -0.51
C GLY A 78 6.57 -18.80 -0.98
N LEU A 79 5.99 -18.05 -1.92
CA LEU A 79 4.63 -18.25 -2.39
C LEU A 79 4.55 -19.28 -3.53
N GLY A 80 5.45 -19.21 -4.51
CA GLY A 80 5.41 -20.02 -5.71
C GLY A 80 6.02 -21.42 -5.57
N VAL A 81 7.04 -21.60 -4.73
CA VAL A 81 7.74 -22.88 -4.58
C VAL A 81 7.35 -23.61 -3.30
N LYS A 82 7.24 -22.89 -2.17
CA LYS A 82 6.84 -23.47 -0.89
C LYS A 82 5.32 -23.55 -0.67
N ALA A 83 4.52 -23.26 -1.70
CA ALA A 83 3.06 -23.29 -1.68
C ALA A 83 2.49 -22.55 -0.46
N GLY A 84 2.84 -21.27 -0.31
CA GLY A 84 2.46 -20.40 0.81
C GLY A 84 0.99 -20.54 1.18
N ALA A 85 0.71 -21.42 2.14
CA ALA A 85 -0.57 -21.75 2.78
C ALA A 85 -1.84 -21.86 1.88
N ASN A 86 -1.71 -21.89 0.54
CA ASN A 86 -2.82 -21.74 -0.41
C ASN A 86 -3.71 -20.51 -0.08
N LEU A 87 -3.06 -19.40 0.30
CA LEU A 87 -3.74 -18.16 0.67
C LEU A 87 -3.78 -17.18 -0.51
N PRO A 88 -4.75 -16.25 -0.51
CA PRO A 88 -4.68 -15.06 -1.34
C PRO A 88 -3.34 -14.34 -1.17
N ILE A 89 -2.87 -13.67 -2.23
CA ILE A 89 -1.51 -13.14 -2.34
C ILE A 89 -1.13 -12.22 -1.17
N ASP A 90 -2.08 -11.39 -0.75
CA ASP A 90 -1.96 -10.43 0.33
C ASP A 90 -1.72 -11.11 1.69
N ASN A 91 -2.50 -12.14 2.01
CA ASN A 91 -2.37 -12.99 3.17
C ASN A 91 -1.08 -13.81 3.14
N GLY A 92 -0.70 -14.31 1.96
CA GLY A 92 0.57 -15.00 1.75
C GLY A 92 1.75 -14.10 2.09
N MET A 93 1.78 -12.89 1.54
CA MET A 93 2.80 -11.89 1.84
C MET A 93 2.78 -11.47 3.32
N ALA A 94 1.61 -11.31 3.93
CA ALA A 94 1.46 -11.05 5.36
C ALA A 94 2.19 -12.11 6.20
N CYS A 95 1.96 -13.38 5.88
CA CYS A 95 2.58 -14.51 6.59
C CYS A 95 4.10 -14.54 6.38
N LEU A 96 4.60 -14.25 5.18
CA LEU A 96 6.05 -14.19 4.94
C LEU A 96 6.73 -13.15 5.84
N CYS A 97 6.12 -11.97 5.96
CA CYS A 97 6.61 -10.90 6.83
C CYS A 97 6.50 -11.26 8.31
N ARG A 98 5.36 -11.79 8.75
CA ARG A 98 5.11 -12.19 10.15
C ARG A 98 6.07 -13.27 10.62
N ASP A 99 6.21 -14.30 9.81
CA ASP A 99 6.96 -15.51 10.16
C ASP A 99 8.47 -15.32 9.94
N GLY A 100 8.90 -14.15 9.45
CA GLY A 100 10.29 -13.83 9.17
C GLY A 100 10.89 -14.76 8.12
N TYR A 101 10.09 -15.18 7.13
CA TYR A 101 10.54 -16.11 6.10
C TYR A 101 11.75 -15.53 5.38
N LEU A 102 12.85 -16.28 5.30
CA LEU A 102 14.14 -15.84 4.73
C LEU A 102 14.73 -14.56 5.37
N ASN A 103 14.30 -14.22 6.59
CA ASN A 103 14.64 -12.97 7.28
C ASN A 103 14.22 -11.71 6.49
N MET A 104 13.11 -11.77 5.75
CA MET A 104 12.54 -10.63 5.05
C MET A 104 12.25 -9.47 6.03
N LYS A 105 12.79 -8.30 5.74
CA LYS A 105 12.49 -7.06 6.48
C LYS A 105 11.34 -6.35 5.79
N CYS A 106 10.21 -6.34 6.47
CA CYS A 106 9.00 -5.68 6.02
C CYS A 106 8.75 -4.41 6.85
N TYR A 107 8.53 -3.29 6.17
CA TYR A 107 8.17 -2.03 6.84
C TYR A 107 6.82 -1.52 6.33
N SER A 108 6.02 -0.97 7.23
CA SER A 108 4.73 -0.35 6.94
C SER A 108 4.63 1.00 7.67
N VAL A 109 3.57 1.75 7.37
CA VAL A 109 3.30 3.07 7.95
C VAL A 109 1.91 3.13 8.56
N GLU A 110 1.81 3.90 9.63
CA GLU A 110 0.55 4.29 10.25
C GLU A 110 0.55 5.83 10.35
N PRO A 111 -0.41 6.54 9.75
CA PRO A 111 -1.57 6.04 8.97
C PRO A 111 -1.21 5.60 7.55
N GLN A 112 -2.05 4.75 6.95
CA GLN A 112 -1.91 4.26 5.57
C GLN A 112 -1.90 5.42 4.54
N LEU A 113 -1.08 5.29 3.49
CA LEU A 113 -0.94 6.27 2.41
C LEU A 113 -1.78 5.94 1.17
N PHE A 114 -2.05 4.64 0.97
CA PHE A 114 -2.88 4.13 -0.11
C PHE A 114 -4.09 3.41 0.47
N GLN A 115 -5.24 3.59 -0.16
CA GLN A 115 -6.49 2.97 0.25
C GLN A 115 -7.39 2.73 -0.97
N HIS A 116 -8.32 1.81 -0.82
CA HIS A 116 -9.34 1.45 -1.80
C HIS A 116 -10.20 2.66 -2.17
N HIS A 117 -10.27 2.94 -3.46
CA HIS A 117 -11.19 3.89 -4.07
C HIS A 117 -12.46 3.20 -4.55
N ARG A 118 -13.59 3.60 -3.98
CA ARG A 118 -14.89 3.02 -4.28
C ARG A 118 -15.70 3.95 -5.18
N PRO A 119 -15.95 3.59 -6.45
CA PRO A 119 -16.73 4.43 -7.36
C PRO A 119 -18.19 4.53 -6.92
N ALA A 120 -18.87 5.59 -7.37
CA ALA A 120 -20.32 5.69 -7.27
C ALA A 120 -20.99 4.60 -8.12
N GLY A 121 -22.12 4.06 -7.66
CA GLY A 121 -22.85 2.99 -8.33
C GLY A 121 -23.08 1.77 -7.43
N SER A 122 -23.31 0.62 -8.04
CA SER A 122 -23.55 -0.63 -7.31
C SER A 122 -22.38 -0.97 -6.38
N VAL A 123 -22.67 -1.23 -5.10
CA VAL A 123 -21.63 -1.62 -4.12
C VAL A 123 -21.02 -2.99 -4.43
N ASN A 124 -21.66 -3.78 -5.30
CA ASN A 124 -21.12 -5.07 -5.74
C ASN A 124 -19.88 -4.92 -6.64
N MET A 125 -19.53 -3.69 -7.05
CA MET A 125 -18.29 -3.41 -7.79
C MET A 125 -17.07 -3.28 -6.86
N ASP A 126 -17.26 -3.22 -5.55
CA ASP A 126 -16.15 -3.05 -4.60
C ASP A 126 -15.29 -4.30 -4.45
N SER A 127 -15.90 -5.48 -4.34
CA SER A 127 -15.17 -6.74 -4.16
C SER A 127 -16.06 -7.94 -4.45
N ASP A 128 -15.48 -8.93 -5.12
CA ASP A 128 -16.11 -10.22 -5.47
C ASP A 128 -15.93 -11.30 -4.38
N ILE A 129 -15.30 -10.96 -3.25
CA ILE A 129 -15.07 -11.90 -2.14
C ILE A 129 -16.35 -12.21 -1.33
N ASN A 130 -17.36 -11.34 -1.40
CA ASN A 130 -18.59 -11.49 -0.64
C ASN A 130 -19.57 -12.44 -1.33
N VAL A 131 -20.22 -13.32 -0.55
CA VAL A 131 -21.26 -14.22 -1.06
C VAL A 131 -22.61 -13.50 -1.10
N GLY A 132 -23.05 -13.14 -2.29
CA GLY A 132 -24.36 -12.53 -2.53
C GLY A 132 -24.27 -11.19 -3.27
N HIS A 133 -25.41 -10.70 -3.77
CA HIS A 133 -25.51 -9.39 -4.39
C HIS A 133 -26.34 -8.47 -3.50
N SER A 134 -25.82 -7.26 -3.27
CA SER A 134 -26.56 -6.18 -2.62
C SER A 134 -27.24 -5.31 -3.68
N ASP A 135 -28.48 -4.90 -3.43
CA ASP A 135 -29.15 -3.88 -4.23
C ASP A 135 -28.75 -2.45 -3.81
N ALA A 136 -27.80 -2.31 -2.86
CA ALA A 136 -27.34 -1.02 -2.41
C ALA A 136 -26.58 -0.28 -3.51
N ILE A 137 -26.91 1.00 -3.65
CA ILE A 137 -26.26 1.92 -4.58
C ILE A 137 -25.54 2.99 -3.76
N ARG A 138 -24.25 3.14 -4.02
CA ARG A 138 -23.42 4.23 -3.51
C ARG A 138 -23.66 5.48 -4.36
N GLU A 139 -24.26 6.50 -3.75
CA GLU A 139 -24.52 7.78 -4.44
C GLU A 139 -23.24 8.56 -4.77
N ARG A 140 -22.23 8.46 -3.91
CA ARG A 140 -21.00 9.25 -4.01
C ARG A 140 -19.78 8.37 -3.97
N VAL A 141 -18.83 8.68 -4.84
CA VAL A 141 -17.50 8.10 -4.80
C VAL A 141 -16.82 8.40 -3.46
N VAL A 142 -16.15 7.40 -2.89
CA VAL A 142 -15.49 7.51 -1.59
C VAL A 142 -14.11 6.84 -1.65
N THR A 143 -13.13 7.49 -1.03
CA THR A 143 -11.86 6.86 -0.68
C THR A 143 -11.72 6.95 0.84
N ASP A 144 -11.82 5.82 1.53
CA ASP A 144 -11.78 5.82 2.99
C ASP A 144 -10.42 6.31 3.50
N LEU A 145 -10.41 7.01 4.64
CA LEU A 145 -9.20 7.50 5.32
C LEU A 145 -8.32 8.47 4.51
N ILE A 146 -8.75 8.88 3.31
CA ILE A 146 -8.07 9.85 2.45
C ILE A 146 -8.94 11.10 2.27
N ILE A 147 -8.48 12.21 2.85
CA ILE A 147 -9.23 13.48 2.83
C ILE A 147 -9.13 14.16 1.47
N LEU A 148 -7.92 14.27 0.92
CA LEU A 148 -7.63 14.93 -0.35
C LEU A 148 -7.28 13.88 -1.42
N SER A 149 -8.30 13.16 -1.88
CA SER A 149 -8.14 12.10 -2.87
C SER A 149 -7.57 12.63 -4.19
N ALA A 150 -6.53 11.95 -4.68
CA ALA A 150 -5.94 12.20 -5.98
C ALA A 150 -6.90 11.81 -7.12
N ARG A 151 -7.58 10.67 -7.01
CA ARG A 151 -8.56 10.24 -8.02
C ARG A 151 -9.74 11.19 -8.14
N LEU A 152 -10.27 11.70 -7.01
CA LEU A 152 -11.34 12.70 -7.04
C LEU A 152 -10.88 14.05 -7.57
N SER A 153 -9.62 14.40 -7.33
CA SER A 153 -9.07 15.69 -7.71
C SER A 153 -8.33 15.67 -9.05
N ILE A 154 -8.48 14.60 -9.85
CA ILE A 154 -7.63 14.37 -11.03
C ILE A 154 -7.77 15.47 -12.08
N GLU A 155 -8.99 15.98 -12.30
CA GLU A 155 -9.23 17.10 -13.23
C GLU A 155 -8.52 18.36 -12.75
N GLN A 156 -8.55 18.65 -11.45
CA GLN A 156 -7.91 19.83 -10.88
C GLN A 156 -6.39 19.71 -10.90
N LEU A 157 -5.86 18.51 -10.69
CA LEU A 157 -4.43 18.21 -10.83
C LEU A 157 -3.94 18.42 -12.27
N ILE A 158 -4.69 17.93 -13.27
CA ILE A 158 -4.33 18.06 -14.69
C ILE A 158 -4.42 19.52 -15.15
N THR A 159 -5.44 20.25 -14.70
CA THR A 159 -5.67 21.66 -15.09
C THR A 159 -4.81 22.66 -14.32
N GLY A 160 -4.04 22.22 -13.32
CA GLY A 160 -3.22 23.09 -12.47
C GLY A 160 -4.01 23.92 -11.47
N SER A 161 -5.28 23.56 -11.22
CA SER A 161 -6.12 24.19 -10.21
C SER A 161 -5.63 23.84 -8.79
N LYS A 162 -5.77 24.78 -7.86
CA LYS A 162 -5.46 24.61 -6.43
C LYS A 162 -6.70 24.38 -5.56
N THR A 163 -7.85 24.20 -6.19
CA THR A 163 -9.11 23.92 -5.49
C THR A 163 -9.38 22.43 -5.60
N TYR A 164 -9.23 21.69 -4.51
CA TYR A 164 -9.34 20.23 -4.49
C TYR A 164 -10.65 19.77 -3.85
N ILE A 165 -11.06 18.54 -4.19
CA ILE A 165 -12.26 17.92 -3.60
C ILE A 165 -11.87 17.29 -2.27
N MET A 166 -12.53 17.71 -1.19
CA MET A 166 -12.33 17.19 0.16
C MET A 166 -13.48 16.27 0.56
N GLN A 167 -13.13 15.11 1.12
CA GLN A 167 -14.08 14.14 1.67
C GLN A 167 -14.09 14.26 3.20
N TRP A 168 -15.27 14.52 3.79
CA TRP A 168 -15.51 14.58 5.24
C TRP A 168 -16.78 13.81 5.59
#